data_AF-A0A2N5ACD0-F1
#
_entry.id   AF-A0A2N5ACD0-F1
#
_cell.length_a   1.000
_cell.length_b   1.000
_cell.length_c   1.000
_cell.angle_alpha   90.00
_cell.angle_beta   90.00
_cell.angle_gamma   90.00
#
_symmetry.space_group_name_H-M   'P 1'
#
loop_
_entity.id
_entity.type
_entity.pdbx_description
1 polymer ?
#
loop_
_entity_poly.entity_id
_entity_poly.type
_entity_poly.pdbx_seq_one_letter_code
_entity_poly.pdbx_strand_id
1 'polypeptide(L)' 'REGKWRHIWRVAGLYANVSIFDVRDAEELHQILMGLPLYPFMDIRVEALCRHPSSVREDDS' A
#
# COMPACT_ATOMS: atom_id res chain seq x y z
N ARG A 1 -13.99 6.56 -3.39
CA ARG A 1 -12.97 5.51 -3.13
C ARG A 1 -11.76 5.91 -3.97
N GLU A 2 -10.85 6.71 -3.43
CA GLU A 2 -9.85 7.51 -4.20
C GLU A 2 -8.76 6.70 -4.93
N GLY A 3 -8.89 5.39 -5.12
CA GLY A 3 -7.89 4.56 -5.81
C GLY A 3 -6.55 4.37 -5.07
N LYS A 4 -6.22 5.24 -4.11
CA LYS A 4 -4.94 5.24 -3.38
C LYS A 4 -4.61 3.94 -2.66
N TRP A 5 -5.63 3.26 -2.14
CA TRP A 5 -5.48 1.89 -1.63
C TRP A 5 -5.84 0.90 -2.73
N ARG A 6 -4.86 0.64 -3.59
CA ARG A 6 -5.02 -0.14 -4.82
C ARG A 6 -5.39 -1.58 -4.52
N HIS A 7 -4.65 -2.20 -3.59
CA HIS A 7 -4.92 -3.57 -3.16
C HIS A 7 -4.68 -3.80 -1.68
N ILE A 8 -5.43 -4.74 -1.10
CA ILE A 8 -5.25 -5.20 0.27
C ILE A 8 -5.49 -6.71 0.34
N TRP A 9 -4.54 -7.43 0.92
CA TRP A 9 -4.65 -8.86 1.17
C TRP A 9 -4.29 -9.19 2.61
N ARG A 10 -4.94 -10.22 3.14
CA ARG A 10 -4.59 -10.81 4.42
C ARG A 10 -3.45 -11.80 4.22
N VAL A 11 -2.45 -11.78 5.09
CA VAL A 11 -1.47 -12.86 5.16
C VAL A 11 -2.11 -14.04 5.92
N ALA A 12 -2.29 -15.17 5.25
CA ALA A 12 -2.94 -16.33 5.84
C ALA A 12 -2.20 -16.82 7.09
N GLY A 13 -2.94 -17.03 8.18
CA GLY A 13 -2.39 -17.48 9.46
C GLY A 13 -1.75 -16.39 10.33
N LEU A 14 -1.69 -15.13 9.85
CA LEU A 14 -1.12 -14.01 10.60
C LEU A 14 -2.13 -12.87 10.74
N TYR A 15 -2.02 -12.11 11.83
CA TYR A 15 -2.71 -10.83 11.97
C TYR A 15 -1.93 -9.72 11.25
N ALA A 16 -1.70 -9.91 9.95
CA ALA A 16 -0.92 -9.02 9.10
C ALA A 16 -1.56 -8.89 7.71
N ASN A 17 -1.29 -7.76 7.06
CA ASN A 17 -1.78 -7.47 5.72
C ASN A 17 -0.64 -7.07 4.80
N VAL A 18 -0.80 -7.39 3.51
CA VAL A 18 0.00 -6.80 2.42
C VAL A 18 -0.90 -5.82 1.68
N SER A 19 -0.44 -4.58 1.54
CA SER A 19 -1.18 -3.53 0.87
C SER A 19 -0.33 -2.90 -0.23
N ILE A 20 -0.96 -2.60 -1.37
CA ILE A 20 -0.36 -1.82 -2.44
C ILE A 20 -1.05 -0.46 -2.44
N PHE A 21 -0.24 0.58 -2.26
CA PHE A 21 -0.68 1.96 -2.32
C PHE A 21 -0.21 2.60 -3.61
N ASP A 22 -1.11 3.32 -4.25
CA ASP A 22 -0.83 4.14 -5.42
C ASP A 22 -0.95 5.61 -5.00
N VAL A 23 0.19 6.20 -4.71
CA VAL A 23 0.30 7.55 -4.14
C VAL A 23 1.34 8.34 -4.92
N ARG A 24 1.24 9.66 -4.89
CA ARG A 24 2.13 10.54 -5.65
C ARG A 24 3.56 10.52 -5.09
N ASP A 25 3.69 10.42 -3.77
CA ASP A 25 4.96 10.47 -3.06
C ASP A 25 4.89 9.81 -1.67
N ALA A 26 6.05 9.75 -1.00
CA ALA A 26 6.17 9.19 0.34
C ALA A 26 5.43 10.00 1.41
N GLU A 27 5.25 11.32 1.21
CA GLU A 27 4.53 12.18 2.16
C GLU A 27 3.05 11.83 2.17
N GLU A 28 2.45 11.66 0.98
CA GLU A 28 1.06 11.23 0.86
C GLU A 28 0.82 9.85 1.49
N LEU A 29 1.74 8.89 1.29
CA LEU A 29 1.67 7.60 1.98
C LEU A 29 1.74 7.79 3.50
N HIS A 30 2.67 8.61 3.98
CA HIS A 30 2.86 8.85 5.41
C HIS A 30 1.60 9.41 6.07
N GLN A 31 0.96 10.42 5.46
CA GLN A 31 -0.28 11.00 5.97
C GLN A 31 -1.42 9.97 6.02
N ILE A 32 -1.53 9.10 5.01
CA ILE A 32 -2.53 8.02 5.00
C ILE A 32 -2.27 7.04 6.14
N LEU A 33 -1.02 6.60 6.32
CA LEU A 33 -0.66 5.64 7.36
C LEU A 33 -0.88 6.21 8.75
N MET A 34 -0.47 7.46 9.01
CA MET A 34 -0.70 8.13 10.30
C MET A 34 -2.19 8.29 10.65
N GLY A 35 -3.05 8.41 9.63
CA GLY A 35 -4.50 8.49 9.81
C GLY A 35 -5.16 7.16 10.20
N LEU A 36 -4.43 6.03 10.15
CA LEU A 36 -5.00 4.74 10.52
C LEU A 36 -5.21 4.65 12.05
N PRO A 37 -6.40 4.26 12.54
CA PRO A 37 -6.67 4.16 13.97
C PRO A 37 -5.71 3.24 14.74
N LEU A 38 -5.14 2.25 14.05
CA LEU A 38 -4.22 1.27 14.61
C LEU A 38 -2.74 1.61 14.38
N TYR A 39 -2.42 2.70 13.68
CA TYR A 39 -1.04 3.07 13.35
C TYR A 39 -0.06 2.98 14.54
N PRO A 40 -0.40 3.46 15.76
CA PRO A 40 0.51 3.37 16.91
C PRO A 40 0.90 1.94 17.34
N PHE A 41 0.15 0.94 16.89
CA PHE A 41 0.34 -0.47 17.27
C PHE A 41 0.81 -1.35 16.10
N MET A 42 0.98 -0.77 14.91
CA MET A 42 1.36 -1.51 13.72
C MET A 42 2.87 -1.57 13.57
N ASP A 43 3.39 -2.74 13.22
CA ASP A 43 4.72 -2.87 12.62
C ASP A 43 4.55 -2.76 11.09
N ILE A 44 5.20 -1.76 10.49
CA ILE A 44 5.00 -1.40 9.07
C ILE A 44 6.36 -1.37 8.38
N ARG A 45 6.50 -2.19 7.34
CA ARG A 45 7.58 -2.11 6.38
C ARG A 45 7.07 -1.49 5.08
N VAL A 46 7.73 -0.43 4.63
CA VAL A 46 7.44 0.24 3.35
C VAL A 46 8.54 -0.09 2.35
N GLU A 47 8.15 -0.47 1.13
CA GLU A 47 9.06 -0.74 0.03
C GLU A 47 8.55 -0.05 -1.23
N ALA A 48 9.39 0.79 -1.85
CA ALA A 48 9.05 1.49 -3.07
C ALA A 48 9.12 0.52 -4.26
N LEU A 49 8.07 0.49 -5.08
CA LEU A 49 7.97 -0.41 -6.22
C LEU A 49 8.08 0.37 -7.52
N CYS A 50 8.85 -0.15 -8.47
CA CYS A 50 8.86 0.34 -9.86
C CYS A 50 8.01 -0.56 -10.74
N ARG A 51 7.46 0.01 -11.82
CA ARG A 51 6.72 -0.77 -12.81
C ARG A 51 7.66 -1.73 -13.54
N HIS A 52 7.30 -3.00 -13.57
CA HIS A 52 8.05 -4.00 -14.34
C HIS A 52 7.77 -3.80 -15.85
N PRO A 53 8.79 -3.84 -16.73
CA PRO A 53 8.62 -3.60 -18.18
C PRO A 53 7.68 -4.60 -18.86
N SER A 54 7.56 -5.82 -18.30
CA SER A 54 6.62 -6.85 -18.78
C SER A 54 5.22 -6.76 -18.16
N SER A 55 4.89 -5.70 -17.41
CA SER A 55 3.53 -5.54 -16.87
C SER A 55 2.55 -5.28 -18.01
N VAL A 56 1.72 -6.27 -18.32
CA VAL A 56 0.77 -6.27 -19.45
C VAL A 56 -0.51 -5.48 -19.15
N ARG A 57 -0.77 -5.13 -17.89
CA ARG A 57 -1.99 -4.39 -17.50
C ARG A 57 -1.79 -2.89 -17.71
N GLU A 58 -2.64 -2.28 -18.52
CA GLU A 58 -2.66 -0.84 -18.79
C GLU A 58 -3.18 -0.04 -17.60
N ASP A 59 -4.06 -0.64 -16.80
CA ASP A 59 -4.75 -0.07 -15.65
C ASP A 59 -4.01 -0.27 -14.33
N ASP A 60 -2.80 -0.89 -14.35
CA ASP A 60 -1.75 -0.76 -13.31
C ASP A 60 -0.96 0.56 -13.37
N SER A 61 -1.60 1.57 -13.94
CA SER A 61 -1.16 2.97 -13.99
C SER A 61 -1.89 3.83 -12.96
#